data_AF-A0A842Q691-F1
#
_entry.id   AF-A0A842Q691-F1
#
_cell.length_a   1.000
_cell.length_b   1.000
_cell.length_c   1.000
_cell.angle_alpha   90.00
_cell.angle_beta   90.00
_cell.angle_gamma   90.00
#
_symmetry.space_group_name_H-M   'P 1'
#
loop_
_entity.id
_entity.type
_entity.pdbx_description
1 polymer ?
#
loop_
_entity_poly.entity_id
_entity_poly.type
_entity_poly.pdbx_seq_one_letter_code
_entity_poly.pdbx_strand_id
1 'polypeptide(L)'
;MNTTELKPNQKIGVFYHDDNRGAKAKIEEIAKVSRTGYVTLKNGKRYSPKGYELGREIIDATFLCSVERAQAIIDKSLAFKQKKEEEYQAYLATPEGQRKIAVQEAVETAIKILNKYGWYADEHGHMDVMESELEQIIKKYLSEHDPIN
;
A
#
# COMPACT_ATOMS: atom_id res chain seq x y z
N MET A 1 26.97 -10.37 -2.46
CA MET A 1 27.21 -9.96 -1.05
C MET A 1 27.82 -11.14 -0.32
N ASN A 2 28.91 -10.95 0.41
CA ASN A 2 29.54 -12.04 1.15
C ASN A 2 28.88 -12.17 2.52
N THR A 3 28.14 -13.26 2.76
CA THR A 3 27.35 -13.45 3.99
C THR A 3 28.18 -13.93 5.17
N THR A 4 29.40 -14.40 4.92
CA THR A 4 30.33 -14.90 5.95
C THR A 4 31.02 -13.79 6.76
N GLU A 5 31.05 -12.57 6.23
CA GLU A 5 31.60 -11.38 6.91
C GLU A 5 30.58 -10.70 7.83
N LEU A 6 29.32 -11.15 7.80
CA LEU A 6 28.24 -10.58 8.58
C LEU A 6 28.33 -10.97 10.05
N LYS A 7 27.97 -10.03 10.93
CA LYS A 7 27.99 -10.23 12.38
C LYS A 7 26.57 -10.27 12.97
N PRO A 8 26.36 -11.03 14.06
CA PRO A 8 25.15 -10.87 14.86
C PRO A 8 24.92 -9.41 15.29
N ASN A 9 23.67 -8.99 15.37
CA ASN A 9 23.20 -7.62 15.64
C ASN A 9 23.55 -6.57 14.56
N GLN A 10 24.13 -6.98 13.43
CA GLN A 10 24.32 -6.07 12.30
C GLN A 10 22.98 -5.86 11.56
N LYS A 11 22.74 -4.63 11.10
CA LYS A 11 21.62 -4.30 10.22
C LYS A 11 21.91 -4.75 8.80
N ILE A 12 20.90 -5.30 8.14
CA ILE A 12 20.97 -5.78 6.76
C ILE A 12 19.69 -5.47 6.00
N GLY A 13 19.82 -5.22 4.71
CA GLY A 13 18.69 -5.04 3.81
C GLY A 13 18.09 -6.38 3.40
N VAL A 14 16.76 -6.45 3.34
CA VAL A 14 16.01 -7.56 2.78
C VAL A 14 15.21 -7.02 1.60
N PHE A 15 15.48 -7.55 0.42
CA PHE A 15 14.77 -7.22 -0.81
C PHE A 15 13.70 -8.26 -1.09
N TYR A 16 12.49 -7.80 -1.39
CA TYR A 16 11.37 -8.62 -1.85
C TYR A 16 11.12 -8.30 -3.32
N HIS A 17 11.23 -9.33 -4.17
CA HIS A 17 10.66 -9.26 -5.51
C HIS A 17 9.16 -9.55 -5.40
N ASP A 18 8.35 -8.69 -6.01
CA ASP A 18 6.89 -8.79 -6.06
C ASP A 18 6.49 -8.30 -7.44
N ASP A 19 6.31 -9.24 -8.36
CA ASP A 19 6.07 -9.00 -9.80
C ASP A 19 4.90 -8.04 -10.06
N ASN A 20 3.92 -8.00 -9.16
CA ASN A 20 2.70 -7.21 -9.35
C ASN A 20 2.65 -5.93 -8.52
N ARG A 21 3.53 -5.73 -7.52
CA ARG A 21 3.44 -4.58 -6.59
C ARG A 21 4.73 -3.78 -6.44
N GLY A 22 5.72 -4.04 -7.31
CA GLY A 22 6.99 -3.35 -7.34
C GLY A 22 7.96 -3.80 -6.24
N ALA A 23 9.21 -3.36 -6.37
CA ALA A 23 10.28 -3.70 -5.45
C ALA A 23 9.99 -3.17 -4.04
N LYS A 24 10.02 -4.04 -3.03
CA LYS A 24 9.94 -3.67 -1.61
C LYS A 24 11.24 -4.03 -0.93
N ALA A 25 11.63 -3.21 0.03
CA ALA A 25 12.76 -3.52 0.89
C ALA A 25 12.44 -3.25 2.35
N LYS A 26 13.12 -3.97 3.24
CA LYS A 26 13.11 -3.74 4.68
C LYS A 26 14.53 -3.78 5.22
N ILE A 27 14.77 -3.08 6.30
CA ILE A 27 16.01 -3.20 7.07
C ILE A 27 15.70 -4.06 8.28
N GLU A 28 16.46 -5.13 8.44
CA GLU A 28 16.30 -6.12 9.50
C GLU A 28 17.63 -6.31 10.23
N GLU A 29 17.58 -6.93 11.40
CA GLU A 29 18.77 -7.24 12.18
C GLU A 29 19.09 -8.74 12.17
N ILE A 30 20.38 -9.04 12.08
CA ILE A 30 20.87 -10.40 12.08
C ILE A 30 20.84 -10.96 13.51
N ALA A 31 20.13 -12.06 13.72
CA ALA A 31 20.15 -12.78 14.99
C ALA A 31 21.39 -13.68 15.10
N LYS A 32 21.72 -14.41 14.04
CA LYS A 32 22.83 -15.38 14.03
C LYS A 32 23.38 -15.59 12.64
N VAL A 33 24.70 -15.76 12.55
CA VAL A 33 25.40 -16.23 11.35
C VAL A 33 26.06 -17.56 11.67
N SER A 34 25.83 -18.57 10.84
CA SER A 34 26.46 -19.88 10.96
C SER A 34 27.88 -19.86 10.35
N ARG A 35 28.74 -20.78 10.79
CA ARG A 35 30.09 -20.95 10.21
C ARG A 35 30.07 -21.26 8.71
N THR A 36 28.98 -21.84 8.22
CA THR A 36 28.78 -22.18 6.80
C THR A 36 28.18 -21.01 5.99
N GLY A 37 27.98 -19.83 6.60
CA GLY A 37 27.50 -18.62 5.92
C GLY A 37 25.98 -18.45 5.88
N TYR A 38 25.19 -19.37 6.44
CA TYR A 38 23.75 -19.15 6.60
C TYR A 38 23.47 -18.05 7.62
N VAL A 39 22.56 -17.15 7.26
CA VAL A 39 22.17 -15.99 8.08
C VAL A 39 20.75 -16.22 8.60
N THR A 40 20.53 -15.95 9.88
CA THR A 40 19.20 -15.96 10.51
C THR A 40 18.91 -14.56 11.02
N LEU A 41 17.78 -13.99 10.62
CA LEU A 41 17.33 -12.67 11.06
C LEU A 41 16.53 -12.78 12.37
N LYS A 42 16.35 -11.67 13.09
CA LYS A 42 15.55 -11.62 14.32
C LYS A 42 14.07 -11.99 14.11
N ASN A 43 13.55 -11.80 12.91
CA ASN A 43 12.20 -12.25 12.52
C ASN A 43 12.08 -13.77 12.29
N GLY A 44 13.14 -14.55 12.53
CA GLY A 44 13.16 -16.00 12.39
C GLY A 44 13.45 -16.52 10.97
N LYS A 45 13.48 -15.64 9.95
CA LYS A 45 13.78 -16.04 8.57
C LYS A 45 15.24 -16.39 8.40
N ARG A 46 15.49 -17.39 7.54
CA ARG A 46 16.82 -17.92 7.26
C ARG A 46 17.19 -17.72 5.81
N TYR A 47 18.45 -17.38 5.58
CA TYR A 47 18.99 -17.10 4.27
C TYR A 47 20.21 -17.99 4.03
N SER A 48 20.34 -18.44 2.79
CA SER A 48 21.48 -19.20 2.29
C SER A 48 22.76 -18.36 2.29
N PRO A 49 23.94 -18.98 2.16
CA PRO A 49 25.21 -18.25 2.03
C PRO A 49 25.25 -17.32 0.80
N LYS A 50 24.43 -17.61 -0.22
CA LYS A 50 24.27 -16.76 -1.41
C LYS A 50 23.32 -15.58 -1.17
N GLY A 51 22.68 -15.50 0.00
CA GLY A 51 21.79 -14.41 0.38
C GLY A 51 20.31 -14.64 0.06
N TYR A 52 19.92 -15.79 -0.49
CA TYR A 52 18.50 -16.10 -0.79
C TYR A 52 17.76 -16.70 0.40
N GLU A 53 16.50 -16.32 0.61
CA GLU A 53 15.63 -16.88 1.65
C GLU A 53 15.43 -18.39 1.44
N LEU A 54 15.58 -19.17 2.51
CA LEU A 54 15.34 -20.60 2.50
C LEU A 54 13.84 -20.89 2.61
N GLY A 55 13.33 -21.79 1.77
CA GLY A 55 11.91 -22.20 1.79
C GLY A 55 10.99 -21.44 0.84
N ARG A 56 11.53 -20.57 -0.02
CA ARG A 56 10.81 -20.04 -1.20
C ARG A 56 11.35 -20.70 -2.48
N GLU A 57 10.46 -21.26 -3.30
CA GLU A 57 10.80 -21.86 -4.58
C GLU A 57 11.22 -20.77 -5.59
N ILE A 58 12.55 -20.61 -5.70
CA ILE A 58 13.45 -20.18 -6.78
C ILE A 58 13.05 -19.06 -7.77
N ILE A 59 11.79 -18.81 -8.11
CA ILE A 59 11.48 -17.90 -9.22
C ILE A 59 11.54 -16.42 -8.78
N ASP A 60 11.11 -16.08 -7.55
CA ASP A 60 11.11 -14.69 -7.03
C ASP A 60 11.64 -14.60 -5.59
N ALA A 61 12.81 -15.20 -5.37
CA ALA A 61 13.36 -15.35 -4.04
C ALA A 61 13.73 -14.00 -3.40
N THR A 62 13.15 -13.74 -2.23
CA THR A 62 13.59 -12.66 -1.33
C THR A 62 15.07 -12.84 -1.02
N PHE A 63 15.86 -11.77 -1.12
CA PHE A 63 17.31 -11.85 -0.94
C PHE A 63 17.88 -10.74 -0.06
N LEU A 64 19.03 -11.02 0.55
CA LEU A 64 19.79 -10.08 1.37
C LEU A 64 20.56 -9.08 0.50
N CYS A 65 20.46 -7.80 0.84
CA CYS A 65 21.18 -6.71 0.19
C CYS A 65 21.82 -5.77 1.22
N SER A 66 22.66 -4.84 0.74
CA SER A 66 23.24 -3.80 1.60
C SER A 66 22.14 -2.89 2.17
N VAL A 67 22.41 -2.31 3.33
CA VAL A 67 21.51 -1.34 3.96
C VAL A 67 21.26 -0.15 3.02
N GLU A 68 22.29 0.32 2.33
CA GLU A 68 22.19 1.41 1.34
C GLU A 68 21.20 1.08 0.22
N ARG A 69 21.28 -0.14 -0.34
CA ARG A 69 20.36 -0.56 -1.41
C ARG A 69 18.93 -0.71 -0.91
N ALA A 70 18.75 -1.25 0.30
CA ALA A 70 17.42 -1.34 0.91
C ALA A 70 16.84 0.05 1.19
N GLN A 71 17.65 0.98 1.70
CA GLN A 71 17.23 2.35 1.97
C GLN A 71 16.81 3.08 0.69
N ALA A 72 17.59 2.98 -0.39
CA ALA A 72 17.23 3.59 -1.67
C ALA A 72 15.88 3.12 -2.22
N ILE A 73 15.52 1.85 -2.00
CA ILE A 73 14.22 1.30 -2.41
C ILE A 73 13.09 1.81 -1.50
N ILE A 74 13.34 1.86 -0.20
CA ILE A 74 12.40 2.42 0.78
C ILE A 74 12.12 3.89 0.43
N ASP A 75 13.16 4.69 0.21
CA ASP A 75 13.06 6.11 -0.13
C ASP A 75 12.32 6.31 -1.45
N LYS A 76 12.63 5.51 -2.47
CA LYS A 76 11.91 5.54 -3.75
C LYS A 76 10.43 5.22 -3.58
N SER A 77 10.09 4.23 -2.75
CA SER A 77 8.69 3.88 -2.48
C SER A 77 7.95 4.97 -1.71
N LEU A 78 8.65 5.66 -0.81
CA LEU A 78 8.10 6.76 -0.03
C LEU A 78 7.88 8.01 -0.89
N ALA A 79 8.85 8.35 -1.74
CA ALA A 79 8.73 9.43 -2.71
C ALA A 79 7.59 9.17 -3.71
N PHE A 80 7.40 7.93 -4.17
CA PHE A 80 6.27 7.59 -5.04
C PHE A 80 4.93 7.77 -4.32
N LYS A 81 4.81 7.37 -3.05
CA LYS A 81 3.61 7.60 -2.25
C LYS A 81 3.33 9.08 -2.03
N GLN A 82 4.36 9.86 -1.71
CA GLN A 82 4.25 11.31 -1.55
C GLN A 82 3.80 11.98 -2.85
N LYS A 83 4.43 11.64 -3.98
CA LYS A 83 4.02 12.16 -5.28
C LYS A 83 2.57 11.79 -5.62
N LYS A 84 2.15 10.56 -5.35
CA LYS A 84 0.77 10.12 -5.57
C LYS A 84 -0.22 10.85 -4.66
N GLU A 85 0.17 11.11 -3.41
CA GLU A 85 -0.62 11.92 -2.48
C GLU A 85 -0.72 13.38 -2.97
N GLU A 86 0.39 13.98 -3.40
CA GLU A 86 0.40 15.33 -3.98
C GLU A 86 -0.45 15.43 -5.25
N GLU A 87 -0.37 14.43 -6.15
CA GLU A 87 -1.23 14.32 -7.33
C GLU A 87 -2.70 14.18 -6.94
N TYR A 88 -3.00 13.40 -5.89
CA TYR A 88 -4.36 13.26 -5.37
C TYR A 88 -4.88 14.57 -4.76
N GLN A 89 -4.09 15.24 -3.92
CA GLN A 89 -4.45 16.54 -3.35
C GLN A 89 -4.62 17.62 -4.44
N ALA A 90 -3.77 17.60 -5.46
CA ALA A 90 -3.92 18.47 -6.63
C ALA A 90 -5.21 18.17 -7.39
N TYR A 91 -5.57 16.89 -7.57
CA TYR A 91 -6.85 16.50 -8.15
C TYR A 91 -8.02 16.99 -7.29
N LEU A 92 -7.96 16.86 -5.96
CA LEU A 92 -9.00 17.37 -5.06
C LEU A 92 -9.17 18.90 -5.12
N ALA A 93 -8.12 19.64 -5.48
CA ALA A 93 -8.21 21.08 -5.71
C ALA A 93 -8.86 21.47 -7.05
N THR A 94 -9.02 20.52 -8.00
CA THR A 94 -9.72 20.77 -9.26
C THR A 94 -11.24 20.82 -9.06
N PRO A 95 -12.00 21.54 -9.92
CA PRO A 95 -13.46 21.50 -9.88
C PRO A 95 -14.04 20.08 -9.99
N GLU A 96 -13.40 19.19 -10.75
CA GLU A 96 -13.83 17.80 -10.87
C GLU A 96 -13.62 17.01 -9.58
N GLY A 97 -12.47 17.18 -8.92
CA GLY A 97 -12.19 16.54 -7.64
C GLY A 97 -13.10 17.04 -6.52
N GLN A 98 -13.35 18.36 -6.47
CA GLN A 98 -14.31 18.96 -5.53
C GLN A 98 -15.73 18.43 -5.77
N ARG A 99 -16.18 18.35 -7.02
CA ARG A 99 -17.48 17.75 -7.38
C ARG A 99 -17.56 16.30 -6.91
N LYS A 100 -16.49 15.51 -7.11
CA LYS A 100 -16.45 14.12 -6.67
C LYS A 100 -16.57 13.98 -5.15
N ILE A 101 -15.88 14.81 -4.37
CA ILE A 101 -16.02 14.82 -2.90
C ILE A 101 -17.45 15.17 -2.51
N ALA A 102 -18.00 16.25 -3.08
CA ALA A 102 -19.35 16.71 -2.76
C ALA A 102 -20.41 15.62 -3.06
N VAL A 103 -20.26 14.90 -4.17
CA VAL A 103 -21.10 13.75 -4.48
C VAL A 103 -20.98 12.67 -3.40
N GLN A 104 -19.75 12.27 -3.06
CA GLN A 104 -19.52 11.20 -2.08
C GLN A 104 -20.09 11.58 -0.70
N GLU A 105 -19.84 12.79 -0.21
CA GLU A 105 -20.37 13.28 1.06
C GLU A 105 -21.90 13.32 1.07
N ALA A 106 -22.51 13.71 -0.05
CA ALA A 106 -23.95 13.73 -0.21
C ALA A 106 -24.57 12.32 -0.18
N VAL A 107 -23.94 11.34 -0.86
CA VAL A 107 -24.36 9.93 -0.82
C VAL A 107 -24.25 9.37 0.60
N GLU A 108 -23.10 9.54 1.26
CA GLU A 108 -22.89 9.08 2.64
C GLU A 108 -23.90 9.68 3.61
N THR A 109 -24.20 10.98 3.45
CA THR A 109 -25.18 11.68 4.28
C THR A 109 -26.59 11.16 4.03
N ALA A 110 -26.98 10.95 2.77
CA ALA A 110 -28.27 10.38 2.42
C ALA A 110 -28.46 8.99 3.05
N ILE A 111 -27.46 8.11 2.92
CA ILE A 111 -27.49 6.75 3.50
C ILE A 111 -27.59 6.82 5.03
N LYS A 112 -26.81 7.69 5.68
CA LYS A 112 -26.90 7.91 7.15
C LYS A 112 -28.30 8.34 7.58
N ILE A 113 -28.95 9.23 6.82
CA ILE A 113 -30.31 9.68 7.10
C ILE A 113 -31.31 8.54 6.94
N LEU A 114 -31.24 7.80 5.84
CA LEU A 114 -32.15 6.68 5.56
C LEU A 114 -32.03 5.57 6.63
N ASN A 115 -30.80 5.25 7.04
CA ASN A 115 -30.55 4.34 8.16
C ASN A 115 -31.14 4.87 9.48
N LYS A 116 -30.94 6.15 9.80
CA LYS A 116 -31.45 6.76 11.04
C LYS A 116 -32.97 6.67 11.17
N TYR A 117 -33.69 6.83 10.06
CA TYR A 117 -35.15 6.76 10.03
C TYR A 117 -35.69 5.34 9.78
N GLY A 118 -34.81 4.33 9.68
CA GLY A 118 -35.20 2.94 9.42
C GLY A 118 -35.77 2.71 8.02
N TRP A 119 -35.49 3.61 7.07
CA TRP A 119 -35.90 3.49 5.66
C TRP A 119 -34.87 2.72 4.82
N TYR A 120 -33.70 2.46 5.38
CA TYR A 120 -32.69 1.60 4.79
C TYR A 120 -32.04 0.76 5.90
N ALA A 121 -31.76 -0.50 5.56
CA ALA A 121 -30.94 -1.43 6.31
C ALA A 121 -30.29 -2.35 5.28
N ASP A 122 -28.97 -2.53 5.35
CA ASP A 122 -28.22 -3.35 4.40
C ASP A 122 -28.38 -4.85 4.70
N GLU A 123 -29.62 -5.33 4.69
CA GLU A 123 -29.95 -6.72 5.02
C GLU A 123 -29.56 -7.70 3.91
N HIS A 124 -29.36 -7.19 2.69
CA HIS A 124 -29.09 -8.00 1.49
C HIS A 124 -27.71 -7.73 0.86
N GLY A 125 -26.87 -6.88 1.47
CA GLY A 125 -25.54 -6.54 0.94
C GLY A 125 -25.59 -5.78 -0.38
N HIS A 126 -26.55 -4.87 -0.53
CA HIS A 126 -26.76 -4.06 -1.74
C HIS A 126 -26.33 -2.60 -1.56
N MET A 127 -25.61 -2.28 -0.49
CA MET A 127 -25.07 -0.94 -0.23
C MET A 127 -24.32 -0.36 -1.43
N ASP A 128 -23.43 -1.13 -2.05
CA ASP A 128 -22.66 -0.69 -3.22
C ASP A 128 -23.55 -0.27 -4.42
N VAL A 129 -24.68 -0.95 -4.61
CA VAL A 129 -25.63 -0.66 -5.70
C VAL A 129 -26.37 0.64 -5.42
N MET A 130 -26.86 0.80 -4.20
CA MET A 130 -27.57 2.01 -3.77
C MET A 130 -26.65 3.24 -3.76
N GLU A 131 -25.41 3.08 -3.29
CA GLU A 131 -24.37 4.11 -3.36
C GLU A 131 -24.15 4.55 -4.81
N SER A 132 -24.01 3.58 -5.72
CA SER A 132 -23.81 3.86 -7.15
C SER A 132 -25.00 4.59 -7.79
N GLU A 133 -26.23 4.21 -7.44
CA GLU A 133 -27.45 4.88 -7.95
C GLU A 133 -27.55 6.33 -7.47
N LEU A 134 -27.34 6.56 -6.17
CA LEU A 134 -27.33 7.91 -5.60
C LEU A 134 -26.20 8.76 -6.19
N GLU A 135 -25.02 8.16 -6.39
CA GLU A 135 -23.87 8.83 -7.01
C GLU A 135 -24.21 9.30 -8.43
N GLN A 136 -24.89 8.46 -9.23
CA GLN A 136 -25.31 8.82 -10.59
C GLN A 136 -26.34 9.95 -10.61
N ILE A 137 -27.33 9.92 -9.72
CA ILE A 137 -28.35 10.99 -9.62
C ILE A 137 -27.70 12.32 -9.29
N ILE A 138 -26.81 12.35 -8.29
CA ILE A 138 -26.15 13.59 -7.85
C ILE A 138 -25.16 14.09 -8.93
N LYS A 139 -24.38 13.19 -9.55
CA LYS A 139 -23.50 13.56 -10.68
C LYS A 139 -24.29 14.17 -11.83
N LYS A 140 -25.43 13.58 -12.20
CA LYS A 140 -26.30 14.10 -13.25
C LYS A 140 -26.77 15.51 -12.90
N TYR A 141 -27.28 15.71 -11.69
CA TYR A 141 -27.70 17.04 -11.22
C TYR A 141 -26.56 18.07 -11.29
N LEU A 142 -25.36 17.73 -10.81
CA LEU A 142 -24.20 18.64 -10.86
C LEU A 142 -23.66 18.89 -12.28
N SER A 143 -23.98 18.03 -13.25
CA SER A 143 -23.60 18.23 -14.65
C SER A 143 -24.57 19.16 -15.40
N GLU A 144 -25.83 19.22 -14.93
CA GLU A 144 -26.91 20.01 -15.54
C GLU A 144 -27.01 21.42 -14.92
N HIS A 145 -26.30 21.66 -13.82
CA HIS A 145 -26.36 22.92 -13.07
C HIS A 145 -24.97 23.52 -12.85
N ASP A 146 -24.85 24.81 -13.12
CA ASP A 146 -23.63 25.55 -12.83
C ASP A 146 -23.44 25.71 -11.31
N PRO A 147 -22.19 25.59 -10.82
CA PRO A 147 -21.90 25.92 -9.43
C PRO A 147 -22.24 27.39 -9.16
N ILE A 148 -22.80 27.66 -7.99
CA ILE A 148 -23.24 29.01 -7.58
C ILE A 148 -22.04 29.92 -7.23
N ASN A 149 -20.81 29.39 -7.26
CA ASN A 149 -19.57 30.08 -6.88
C ASN A 149 -18.53 30.07 -8.00
#